data_AF-A0A522YG64-F1
#
_entry.id   AF-A0A522YG64-F1
#
_cell.length_a   1.000
_cell.length_b   1.000
_cell.length_c   1.000
_cell.angle_alpha   90.00
_cell.angle_beta   90.00
_cell.angle_gamma   90.00
#
_symmetry.space_group_name_H-M   'P 1'
#
loop_
_entity.id
_entity.type
_entity.pdbx_description
1 polymer ?
#
loop_
_entity_poly.entity_id
_entity_poly.type
_entity_poly.pdbx_seq_one_letter_code
_entity_poly.pdbx_strand_id
1 'polypeptide(L)'
;MIDLVGRLQDAMKLVRKAKVQGFDDESARRLIHLLDSVDQGMDQITSELTVLRAEMQAFVRGAADERDLKRVVAGLERYVTQYVRRMRELGARAYLTARRLSQRRTRDLLASAREKLLAERVLGRHSMIEPAEVLDRALPFLKRDGRLVQVCSEVETMASEVVRRVDRRLRDLELRNFRLEELRARLEQMARLPESEPRLGGYLARLVAFAHMRYDPHPESDGSLARPPAPRRTADWSGSREPAPIRTKRLKIENVYQAAESQRRRLRDFVRMTLLAGRSSGRLDEVSLKADENPLEWLSVAKARYLAGGRELRRAGIAASKIEGAVRLSAGRRHLATPNHALQITSESDG
;
A
#
# COMPACT_ATOMS: atom_id res chain seq x y z
N MET A 1 -27.24 2.04 -11.45
CA MET A 1 -27.55 2.40 -12.86
C MET A 1 -28.79 1.69 -13.44
N ILE A 2 -28.93 0.34 -13.40
CA ILE A 2 -30.17 -0.33 -13.86
C ILE A 2 -31.39 0.19 -13.10
N ASP A 3 -31.28 0.29 -11.78
CA ASP A 3 -32.32 0.87 -10.93
C ASP A 3 -32.65 2.32 -11.32
N LEU A 4 -31.66 3.12 -11.66
CA LEU A 4 -31.87 4.53 -12.00
C LEU A 4 -32.65 4.70 -13.31
N VAL A 5 -32.29 3.91 -14.33
CA VAL A 5 -33.01 3.95 -15.62
C VAL A 5 -34.41 3.36 -15.49
N GLY A 6 -34.56 2.25 -14.76
CA GLY A 6 -35.86 1.66 -14.46
C GLY A 6 -36.77 2.64 -13.73
N ARG A 7 -36.29 3.28 -12.66
CA ARG A 7 -37.03 4.28 -11.88
C ARG A 7 -37.45 5.49 -12.72
N LEU A 8 -36.57 6.00 -13.59
CA LEU A 8 -36.90 7.09 -14.52
C LEU A 8 -37.96 6.66 -15.56
N GLN A 9 -37.88 5.44 -16.07
CA GLN A 9 -38.87 4.92 -17.02
C GLN A 9 -40.22 4.69 -16.36
N ASP A 10 -40.24 4.19 -15.13
CA ASP A 10 -41.47 3.97 -14.37
C ASP A 10 -42.10 5.31 -13.97
N ALA A 11 -41.30 6.31 -13.59
CA ALA A 11 -41.76 7.68 -13.40
C ALA A 11 -42.40 8.24 -14.69
N MET A 12 -41.78 7.98 -15.85
CA MET A 12 -42.35 8.38 -17.14
C MET A 12 -43.68 7.67 -17.45
N LYS A 13 -43.81 6.37 -17.13
CA LYS A 13 -45.06 5.63 -17.31
C LYS A 13 -46.18 6.22 -16.44
N LEU A 14 -45.89 6.53 -15.18
CA LEU A 14 -46.86 7.16 -14.26
C LEU A 14 -47.29 8.54 -14.76
N VAL A 15 -46.35 9.38 -15.22
CA VAL A 15 -46.67 10.67 -15.84
C VAL A 15 -47.57 10.50 -17.07
N ARG A 16 -47.31 9.51 -17.92
CA ARG A 16 -48.16 9.25 -19.10
C ARG A 16 -49.57 8.81 -18.72
N LYS A 17 -49.70 7.92 -17.73
CA LYS A 17 -51.00 7.50 -17.20
C LYS A 17 -51.77 8.69 -16.62
N ALA A 18 -51.09 9.52 -15.85
CA ALA A 18 -51.69 10.70 -15.23
C ALA A 18 -52.13 11.78 -16.22
N LYS A 19 -51.48 11.89 -17.39
CA LYS A 19 -51.94 12.77 -18.46
C LYS A 19 -53.31 12.39 -19.03
N VAL A 20 -53.70 11.12 -18.93
CA VAL A 20 -54.98 10.59 -19.46
C VAL A 20 -56.05 10.54 -18.37
N GLN A 21 -55.68 10.09 -17.17
CA GLN A 21 -56.63 9.76 -16.10
C GLN A 21 -56.59 10.73 -14.91
N GLY A 22 -55.68 11.71 -14.92
CA GLY A 22 -55.35 12.51 -13.74
C GLY A 22 -54.45 11.76 -12.76
N PHE A 23 -53.94 12.47 -11.75
CA PHE A 23 -53.21 11.86 -10.63
C PHE A 23 -54.17 11.50 -9.50
N ASP A 24 -54.19 10.21 -9.15
CA ASP A 24 -54.59 9.75 -7.82
C ASP A 24 -53.45 10.00 -6.81
N ASP A 25 -53.78 10.03 -5.52
CA ASP A 25 -52.81 10.37 -4.47
C ASP A 25 -51.72 9.30 -4.34
N GLU A 26 -52.05 8.04 -4.61
CA GLU A 26 -51.10 6.93 -4.60
C GLU A 26 -50.07 7.03 -5.74
N SER A 27 -50.48 7.36 -6.97
CA SER A 27 -49.53 7.56 -8.07
C SER A 27 -48.67 8.80 -7.86
N ALA A 28 -49.21 9.85 -7.23
CA ALA A 28 -48.43 11.03 -6.84
C ALA A 28 -47.34 10.65 -5.83
N ARG A 29 -47.66 9.92 -4.76
CA ARG A 29 -46.67 9.43 -3.76
C ARG A 29 -45.61 8.57 -4.41
N ARG A 30 -46.03 7.61 -5.23
CA ARG A 30 -45.10 6.72 -5.94
C ARG A 30 -44.17 7.48 -6.87
N LEU A 31 -44.67 8.51 -7.56
CA LEU A 31 -43.86 9.33 -8.46
C LEU A 31 -42.79 10.13 -7.71
N ILE A 32 -43.15 10.78 -6.60
CA ILE A 32 -42.18 11.50 -5.76
C ILE A 32 -41.13 10.54 -5.20
N HIS A 33 -41.55 9.38 -4.69
CA HIS A 33 -40.62 8.37 -4.17
C HIS A 33 -39.67 7.85 -5.26
N LEU A 34 -40.14 7.66 -6.50
CA LEU A 34 -39.28 7.24 -7.61
C LEU A 34 -38.23 8.30 -7.94
N LEU A 35 -38.57 9.59 -7.87
CA LEU A 35 -37.63 10.68 -8.13
C LEU A 35 -36.61 10.84 -7.00
N ASP A 36 -37.04 10.76 -5.73
CA ASP A 36 -36.13 10.72 -4.57
C ASP A 36 -35.15 9.53 -4.68
N SER A 37 -35.67 8.37 -5.03
CA SER A 37 -34.87 7.17 -5.30
C SER A 37 -33.90 7.33 -6.48
N VAL A 38 -34.20 8.20 -7.47
CA VAL A 38 -33.24 8.54 -8.54
C VAL A 38 -32.14 9.44 -8.00
N ASP A 39 -32.49 10.44 -7.18
CA ASP A 39 -31.53 11.37 -6.55
C ASP A 39 -30.51 10.63 -5.69
N GLN A 40 -31.00 9.82 -4.74
CA GLN A 40 -30.16 8.96 -3.91
C GLN A 40 -29.29 8.01 -4.74
N GLY A 41 -29.83 7.50 -5.85
CA GLY A 41 -29.09 6.66 -6.78
C GLY A 41 -27.92 7.40 -7.44
N MET A 42 -28.07 8.67 -7.81
CA MET A 42 -26.99 9.48 -8.38
C MET A 42 -25.90 9.76 -7.35
N ASP A 43 -26.29 10.09 -6.12
CA ASP A 43 -25.36 10.35 -5.03
C ASP A 43 -24.58 9.09 -4.64
N GLN A 44 -25.26 7.96 -4.54
CA GLN A 44 -24.64 6.66 -4.25
C GLN A 44 -23.58 6.30 -5.31
N ILE A 45 -23.93 6.44 -6.60
CA ILE A 45 -22.99 6.18 -7.70
C ILE A 45 -21.75 7.09 -7.58
N THR A 46 -21.97 8.38 -7.31
CA THR A 46 -20.87 9.35 -7.18
C THR A 46 -19.97 9.00 -6.00
N SER A 47 -20.56 8.64 -4.86
CA SER A 47 -19.85 8.22 -3.65
C SER A 47 -19.00 6.97 -3.89
N GLU A 48 -19.59 5.91 -4.45
CA GLU A 48 -18.89 4.66 -4.75
C GLU A 48 -17.67 4.86 -5.66
N LEU A 49 -17.84 5.63 -6.74
CA LEU A 49 -16.75 5.92 -7.66
C LEU A 49 -15.65 6.78 -7.02
N THR A 50 -16.03 7.73 -6.15
CA THR A 50 -15.08 8.58 -5.42
C THR A 50 -14.29 7.76 -4.40
N VAL A 51 -14.94 6.85 -3.68
CA VAL A 51 -14.28 5.92 -2.75
C VAL A 51 -13.31 5.02 -3.49
N LEU A 52 -13.74 4.40 -4.60
CA LEU A 52 -12.87 3.57 -5.42
C LEU A 52 -11.64 4.35 -5.92
N ARG A 53 -11.85 5.61 -6.37
CA ARG A 53 -10.76 6.49 -6.77
C ARG A 53 -9.77 6.75 -5.63
N ALA A 54 -10.26 7.02 -4.43
CA ALA A 54 -9.42 7.25 -3.25
C ALA A 54 -8.61 5.98 -2.89
N GLU A 55 -9.21 4.80 -2.96
CA GLU A 55 -8.52 3.51 -2.75
C GLU A 55 -7.39 3.29 -3.76
N MET A 56 -7.66 3.53 -5.06
CA MET A 56 -6.64 3.46 -6.11
C MET A 56 -5.50 4.44 -5.87
N GLN A 57 -5.83 5.68 -5.49
CA GLN A 57 -4.84 6.71 -5.21
C GLN A 57 -3.99 6.36 -3.99
N ALA A 58 -4.60 5.80 -2.95
CA ALA A 58 -3.88 5.29 -1.78
C ALA A 58 -2.92 4.16 -2.18
N PHE A 59 -3.36 3.21 -3.01
CA PHE A 59 -2.51 2.16 -3.55
C PHE A 59 -1.36 2.72 -4.39
N VAL A 60 -1.61 3.72 -5.23
CA VAL A 60 -0.60 4.36 -6.09
C VAL A 60 0.41 5.20 -5.30
N ARG A 61 0.11 5.62 -4.06
CA ARG A 61 1.05 6.39 -3.20
C ARG A 61 1.70 5.58 -2.08
N GLY A 62 1.02 4.57 -1.55
CA GLY A 62 1.46 3.79 -0.39
C GLY A 62 2.56 2.78 -0.71
N ALA A 63 2.98 2.00 0.30
CA ALA A 63 3.70 0.76 0.06
C ALA A 63 2.67 -0.26 -0.46
N ALA A 64 2.85 -0.74 -1.69
CA ALA A 64 1.87 -1.64 -2.29
C ALA A 64 1.82 -2.94 -1.48
N ASP A 65 0.72 -3.18 -0.77
CA ASP A 65 0.42 -4.48 -0.17
C ASP A 65 -0.39 -5.33 -1.17
N GLU A 66 -0.23 -6.65 -1.10
CA GLU A 66 -1.02 -7.60 -1.87
C GLU A 66 -2.52 -7.49 -1.56
N ARG A 67 -2.85 -7.21 -0.28
CA ARG A 67 -4.23 -7.01 0.17
C ARG A 67 -4.87 -5.79 -0.50
N ASP A 68 -4.15 -4.69 -0.58
CA ASP A 68 -4.63 -3.47 -1.22
C ASP A 68 -4.79 -3.65 -2.72
N LEU A 69 -3.88 -4.39 -3.37
CA LEU A 69 -4.02 -4.74 -4.78
C LEU A 69 -5.29 -5.56 -5.03
N LYS A 70 -5.57 -6.59 -4.23
CA LYS A 70 -6.80 -7.41 -4.37
C LYS A 70 -8.06 -6.57 -4.21
N ARG A 71 -8.08 -5.64 -3.25
CA ARG A 71 -9.20 -4.70 -3.05
C ARG A 71 -9.41 -3.81 -4.27
N VAL A 72 -8.34 -3.19 -4.78
CA VAL A 72 -8.40 -2.32 -5.96
C VAL A 72 -8.84 -3.08 -7.20
N VAL A 73 -8.33 -4.30 -7.43
CA VAL A 73 -8.74 -5.13 -8.57
C VAL A 73 -10.22 -5.51 -8.48
N ALA A 74 -10.68 -5.98 -7.32
CA ALA A 74 -12.11 -6.28 -7.13
C ALA A 74 -13.00 -5.03 -7.31
N GLY A 75 -12.51 -3.87 -6.87
CA GLY A 75 -13.15 -2.57 -7.11
C GLY A 75 -13.24 -2.24 -8.60
N LEU A 76 -12.16 -2.44 -9.36
CA LEU A 76 -12.11 -2.23 -10.81
C LEU A 76 -13.01 -3.21 -11.58
N GLU A 77 -13.08 -4.48 -11.18
CA GLU A 77 -13.99 -5.45 -11.78
C GLU A 77 -15.45 -5.03 -11.59
N ARG A 78 -15.82 -4.61 -10.38
CA ARG A 78 -17.14 -4.02 -10.11
C ARG A 78 -17.36 -2.77 -10.96
N TYR A 79 -16.36 -1.89 -11.08
CA TYR A 79 -16.43 -0.69 -11.93
C TYR A 79 -16.76 -1.04 -13.39
N VAL A 80 -15.99 -1.93 -14.00
CA VAL A 80 -16.15 -2.32 -15.42
C VAL A 80 -17.50 -2.98 -15.66
N THR A 81 -17.87 -3.95 -14.81
CA THR A 81 -19.11 -4.73 -14.97
C THR A 81 -20.36 -3.89 -14.69
N GLN A 82 -20.32 -3.01 -13.70
CA GLN A 82 -21.50 -2.28 -13.24
C GLN A 82 -21.65 -0.88 -13.84
N TYR A 83 -20.57 -0.20 -14.21
CA TYR A 83 -20.62 1.20 -14.59
C TYR A 83 -20.32 1.39 -16.07
N VAL A 84 -19.17 0.93 -16.57
CA VAL A 84 -18.75 1.16 -17.96
C VAL A 84 -19.74 0.54 -18.95
N ARG A 85 -20.05 -0.76 -18.76
CA ARG A 85 -20.99 -1.47 -19.64
C ARG A 85 -22.39 -0.84 -19.60
N ARG A 86 -22.87 -0.52 -18.38
CA ARG A 86 -24.22 0.02 -18.19
C ARG A 86 -24.38 1.46 -18.67
N MET A 87 -23.34 2.28 -18.56
CA MET A 87 -23.30 3.63 -19.14
C MET A 87 -23.44 3.58 -20.67
N ARG A 88 -22.69 2.70 -21.33
CA ARG A 88 -22.76 2.52 -22.79
C ARG A 88 -24.13 2.05 -23.25
N GLU A 89 -24.75 1.13 -22.50
CA GLU A 89 -26.04 0.53 -22.86
C GLU A 89 -27.25 1.43 -22.52
N LEU A 90 -27.23 2.10 -21.36
CA LEU A 90 -28.43 2.72 -20.77
C LEU A 90 -28.31 4.23 -20.51
N GLY A 91 -27.11 4.82 -20.55
CA GLY A 91 -26.89 6.24 -20.23
C GLY A 91 -27.69 7.19 -21.14
N ALA A 92 -27.65 6.96 -22.46
CA ALA A 92 -28.42 7.76 -23.42
C ALA A 92 -29.94 7.65 -23.19
N ARG A 93 -30.43 6.45 -22.83
CA ARG A 93 -31.86 6.23 -22.53
C ARG A 93 -32.27 6.96 -21.26
N ALA A 94 -31.44 6.91 -20.21
CA ALA A 94 -31.66 7.63 -18.96
C ALA A 94 -31.76 9.14 -19.19
N TYR A 95 -30.79 9.68 -19.93
CA TYR A 95 -30.75 11.10 -20.30
C TYR A 95 -31.99 11.54 -21.08
N LEU A 96 -32.37 10.80 -22.12
CA LEU A 96 -33.58 11.11 -22.91
C LEU A 96 -34.85 11.06 -22.06
N THR A 97 -34.92 10.13 -21.10
CA THR A 97 -36.07 10.01 -20.19
C THR A 97 -36.13 11.18 -19.22
N ALA A 98 -35.01 11.54 -18.58
CA ALA A 98 -34.89 12.71 -17.72
C ALA A 98 -35.22 14.01 -18.48
N ARG A 99 -34.76 14.14 -19.73
CA ARG A 99 -35.08 15.29 -20.61
C ARG A 99 -36.56 15.39 -20.93
N ARG A 100 -37.24 14.27 -21.16
CA ARG A 100 -38.70 14.26 -21.37
C ARG A 100 -39.47 14.58 -20.09
N LEU A 101 -39.01 14.10 -18.92
CA LEU A 101 -39.59 14.46 -17.62
C LEU A 101 -39.41 15.95 -17.30
N SER A 102 -38.32 16.54 -17.79
CA SER A 102 -37.99 17.96 -17.59
C SER A 102 -38.74 18.93 -18.50
N GLN A 103 -39.61 18.45 -19.39
CA GLN A 103 -40.44 19.32 -20.22
C GLN A 103 -41.43 20.11 -19.36
N ARG A 104 -41.68 21.39 -19.69
CA ARG A 104 -42.56 22.30 -18.93
C ARG A 104 -43.90 21.66 -18.55
N ARG A 105 -44.63 21.11 -19.52
CA ARG A 105 -45.91 20.41 -19.28
C ARG A 105 -45.82 19.26 -18.27
N THR A 106 -44.70 18.55 -18.23
CA THR A 106 -44.49 17.46 -17.27
C THR A 106 -44.05 18.01 -15.91
N ARG A 107 -43.28 19.10 -15.87
CA ARG A 107 -42.92 19.79 -14.63
C ARG A 107 -44.14 20.39 -13.93
N ASP A 108 -45.05 21.01 -14.68
CA ASP A 108 -46.29 21.56 -14.13
C ASP A 108 -47.12 20.44 -13.47
N LEU A 109 -47.22 19.29 -14.13
CA LEU A 109 -47.87 18.10 -13.57
C LEU A 109 -47.19 17.55 -12.31
N LEU A 110 -45.86 17.56 -12.27
CA LEU A 110 -45.10 17.16 -11.07
C LEU A 110 -45.29 18.14 -9.91
N ALA A 111 -45.37 19.44 -10.21
CA ALA A 111 -45.64 20.48 -9.23
C ALA A 111 -47.04 20.31 -8.64
N SER A 112 -48.07 20.13 -9.47
CA SER A 112 -49.43 19.86 -9.00
C SER A 112 -49.54 18.57 -8.19
N ALA A 113 -48.80 17.52 -8.55
CA ALA A 113 -48.77 16.28 -7.77
C ALA A 113 -48.15 16.50 -6.38
N ARG A 114 -47.07 17.29 -6.29
CA ARG A 114 -46.45 17.67 -5.01
C ARG A 114 -47.38 18.54 -4.16
N GLU A 115 -48.02 19.56 -4.75
CA GLU A 115 -48.95 20.45 -4.04
C GLU A 115 -50.10 19.69 -3.42
N LYS A 116 -50.69 18.72 -4.15
CA LYS A 116 -51.72 17.82 -3.61
C LYS A 116 -51.23 17.06 -2.38
N LEU A 117 -50.03 16.49 -2.44
CA LEU A 117 -49.46 15.74 -1.31
C LEU A 117 -49.14 16.62 -0.10
N LEU A 118 -48.73 17.88 -0.34
CA LEU A 118 -48.49 18.85 0.73
C LEU A 118 -49.82 19.28 1.39
N ALA A 119 -50.88 19.44 0.60
CA ALA A 119 -52.21 19.81 1.09
C ALA A 119 -52.84 18.72 1.98
N GLU A 120 -52.56 17.44 1.70
CA GLU A 120 -53.09 16.31 2.48
C GLU A 120 -52.50 16.21 3.90
N ARG A 121 -51.44 16.95 4.27
CA ARG A 121 -50.75 16.87 5.59
C ARG A 121 -50.28 15.46 6.01
N VAL A 122 -50.31 14.46 5.11
CA VAL A 122 -50.02 13.04 5.42
C VAL A 122 -48.52 12.77 5.65
N LEU A 123 -47.64 13.66 5.20
CA LEU A 123 -46.19 13.57 5.48
C LEU A 123 -45.79 14.76 6.36
N GLY A 124 -45.72 14.53 7.67
CA GLY A 124 -45.30 15.54 8.63
C GLY A 124 -43.93 16.10 8.26
N ARG A 125 -43.84 17.43 8.03
CA ARG A 125 -42.68 18.35 8.04
C ARG A 125 -41.29 17.89 7.54
N HIS A 126 -41.15 16.70 6.97
CA HIS A 126 -39.91 16.25 6.36
C HIS A 126 -39.84 16.83 4.96
N SER A 127 -38.71 17.48 4.68
CA SER A 127 -38.38 18.17 3.44
C SER A 127 -38.73 17.31 2.22
N MET A 128 -39.92 17.50 1.66
CA MET A 128 -40.31 16.81 0.43
C MET A 128 -39.47 17.37 -0.70
N ILE A 129 -38.73 16.47 -1.35
CA ILE A 129 -37.86 16.80 -2.48
C ILE A 129 -38.65 17.59 -3.55
N GLU A 130 -38.01 18.62 -4.10
CA GLU A 130 -38.50 19.35 -5.26
C GLU A 130 -38.24 18.51 -6.53
N PRO A 131 -39.28 17.99 -7.22
CA PRO A 131 -39.10 17.17 -8.43
C PRO A 131 -38.32 17.90 -9.52
N ALA A 132 -38.47 19.22 -9.60
CA ALA A 132 -37.74 20.06 -10.53
C ALA A 132 -36.24 20.04 -10.25
N GLU A 133 -35.83 20.18 -8.99
CA GLU A 133 -34.42 20.16 -8.59
C GLU A 133 -33.75 18.80 -8.86
N VAL A 134 -34.44 17.69 -8.62
CA VAL A 134 -33.90 16.35 -8.96
C VAL A 134 -33.65 16.25 -10.45
N LEU A 135 -34.58 16.72 -11.28
CA LEU A 135 -34.44 16.70 -12.73
C LEU A 135 -33.34 17.67 -13.20
N ASP A 136 -33.23 18.84 -12.59
CA ASP A 136 -32.17 19.83 -12.85
C ASP A 136 -30.79 19.32 -12.47
N ARG A 137 -30.68 18.45 -11.45
CA ARG A 137 -29.44 17.71 -11.11
C ARG A 137 -29.18 16.53 -12.04
N ALA A 138 -30.23 15.79 -12.41
CA ALA A 138 -30.10 14.58 -13.23
C ALA A 138 -29.67 14.87 -14.67
N LEU A 139 -30.12 15.97 -15.27
CA LEU A 139 -29.75 16.36 -16.63
C LEU A 139 -28.25 16.58 -16.85
N PRO A 140 -27.56 17.45 -16.09
CA PRO A 140 -26.12 17.64 -16.22
C PRO A 140 -25.32 16.42 -15.76
N PHE A 141 -25.87 15.59 -14.86
CA PHE A 141 -25.24 14.34 -14.45
C PHE A 141 -25.22 13.28 -15.56
N LEU A 142 -26.36 13.06 -16.22
CA LEU A 142 -26.56 12.00 -17.23
C LEU A 142 -26.21 12.40 -18.67
N LYS A 143 -25.88 13.68 -18.93
CA LYS A 143 -25.47 14.15 -20.26
C LYS A 143 -24.25 13.35 -20.76
N ARG A 144 -24.08 13.25 -22.09
CA ARG A 144 -22.97 12.53 -22.73
C ARG A 144 -21.57 12.96 -22.25
N ASP A 145 -21.42 14.22 -21.88
CA ASP A 145 -20.19 14.79 -21.28
C ASP A 145 -20.47 15.32 -19.86
N GLY A 146 -21.43 14.68 -19.19
CA GLY A 146 -21.89 15.07 -17.87
C GLY A 146 -20.97 14.61 -16.74
N ARG A 147 -21.38 14.91 -15.51
CA ARG A 147 -20.61 14.59 -14.29
C ARG A 147 -20.31 13.10 -14.16
N LEU A 148 -21.24 12.22 -14.53
CA LEU A 148 -21.02 10.77 -14.45
C LEU A 148 -19.86 10.33 -15.35
N VAL A 149 -19.78 10.88 -16.57
CA VAL A 149 -18.71 10.57 -17.53
C VAL A 149 -17.37 11.09 -17.02
N GLN A 150 -17.36 12.29 -16.44
CA GLN A 150 -16.16 12.87 -15.83
C GLN A 150 -15.62 11.98 -14.71
N VAL A 151 -16.46 11.60 -13.75
CA VAL A 151 -16.04 10.74 -12.62
C VAL A 151 -15.53 9.38 -13.13
N CYS A 152 -16.19 8.78 -14.13
CA CYS A 152 -15.70 7.56 -14.77
C CYS A 152 -14.33 7.75 -15.43
N SER A 153 -14.10 8.86 -16.15
CA SER A 153 -12.81 9.15 -16.80
C SER A 153 -11.67 9.34 -15.79
N GLU A 154 -11.96 9.91 -14.62
CA GLU A 154 -10.99 10.03 -13.53
C GLU A 154 -10.63 8.65 -12.95
N VAL A 155 -11.63 7.78 -12.78
CA VAL A 155 -11.41 6.38 -12.36
C VAL A 155 -10.58 5.63 -13.40
N GLU A 156 -10.83 5.79 -14.70
CA GLU A 156 -10.05 5.17 -15.77
C GLU A 156 -8.59 5.65 -15.81
N THR A 157 -8.38 6.95 -15.59
CA THR A 157 -7.04 7.54 -15.48
C THR A 157 -6.28 6.92 -14.31
N MET A 158 -6.92 6.86 -13.13
CA MET A 158 -6.31 6.23 -11.95
C MET A 158 -6.08 4.73 -12.14
N ALA A 159 -6.99 4.01 -12.80
CA ALA A 159 -6.83 2.60 -13.11
C ALA A 159 -5.58 2.36 -13.97
N SER A 160 -5.34 3.23 -14.96
CA SER A 160 -4.14 3.17 -15.79
C SER A 160 -2.85 3.37 -14.98
N GLU A 161 -2.87 4.24 -13.97
CA GLU A 161 -1.75 4.40 -13.04
C GLU A 161 -1.51 3.17 -12.17
N VAL A 162 -2.59 2.55 -11.66
CA VAL A 162 -2.53 1.30 -10.91
C VAL A 162 -1.87 0.21 -11.76
N VAL A 163 -2.30 0.03 -13.02
CA VAL A 163 -1.73 -0.96 -13.94
C VAL A 163 -0.24 -0.71 -14.16
N ARG A 164 0.16 0.54 -14.47
CA ARG A 164 1.58 0.90 -14.63
C ARG A 164 2.40 0.59 -13.38
N ARG A 165 1.83 0.79 -12.19
CA ARG A 165 2.50 0.49 -10.93
C ARG A 165 2.64 -1.01 -10.70
N VAL A 166 1.62 -1.80 -11.01
CA VAL A 166 1.66 -3.27 -10.92
C VAL A 166 2.68 -3.85 -11.90
N ASP A 167 2.68 -3.39 -13.16
CA ASP A 167 3.65 -3.82 -14.18
C ASP A 167 5.10 -3.55 -13.73
N ARG A 168 5.39 -2.34 -13.24
CA ARG A 168 6.72 -2.03 -12.66
C ARG A 168 7.09 -2.99 -11.53
N ARG A 169 6.15 -3.30 -10.63
CA ARG A 169 6.40 -4.22 -9.54
C ARG A 169 6.66 -5.65 -10.02
N LEU A 170 5.92 -6.12 -11.02
CA LEU A 170 6.12 -7.45 -11.58
C LEU A 170 7.50 -7.55 -12.24
N ARG A 171 7.89 -6.55 -13.04
CA ARG A 171 9.25 -6.47 -13.60
C ARG A 171 10.33 -6.44 -12.52
N ASP A 172 10.13 -5.67 -11.44
CA ASP A 172 11.08 -5.65 -10.32
C ASP A 172 11.20 -7.04 -9.64
N LEU A 173 10.09 -7.79 -9.53
CA LEU A 173 10.10 -9.14 -8.98
C LEU A 173 10.76 -10.14 -9.94
N GLU A 174 10.49 -10.04 -11.23
CA GLU A 174 11.13 -10.86 -12.27
C GLU A 174 12.64 -10.64 -12.29
N LEU A 175 13.09 -9.38 -12.26
CA LEU A 175 14.52 -9.04 -12.18
C LEU A 175 15.17 -9.58 -10.91
N ARG A 176 14.48 -9.51 -9.77
CA ARG A 176 14.97 -10.10 -8.51
C ARG A 176 15.07 -11.61 -8.57
N ASN A 177 14.08 -12.27 -9.18
CA ASN A 177 14.08 -13.72 -9.34
C ASN A 177 15.21 -14.15 -10.28
N PHE A 178 15.38 -13.49 -11.42
CA PHE A 178 16.49 -13.74 -12.34
C PHE A 178 17.84 -13.57 -11.64
N ARG A 179 18.01 -12.48 -10.88
CA ARG A 179 19.22 -12.26 -10.09
C ARG A 179 19.45 -13.35 -9.04
N LEU A 180 18.40 -13.84 -8.38
CA LEU A 180 18.51 -14.95 -7.43
C LEU A 180 18.90 -16.27 -8.12
N GLU A 181 18.36 -16.54 -9.30
CA GLU A 181 18.71 -17.70 -10.12
C GLU A 181 20.15 -17.64 -10.59
N GLU A 182 20.61 -16.49 -11.08
CA GLU A 182 22.01 -16.27 -11.47
C GLU A 182 22.95 -16.46 -10.29
N LEU A 183 22.60 -15.91 -9.11
CA LEU A 183 23.37 -16.11 -7.89
C LEU A 183 23.43 -17.58 -7.47
N ARG A 184 22.33 -18.32 -7.57
CA ARG A 184 22.30 -19.77 -7.30
C ARG A 184 23.17 -20.54 -8.27
N ALA A 185 23.03 -20.32 -9.58
CA ALA A 185 23.84 -20.96 -10.59
C ALA A 185 25.34 -20.68 -10.39
N ARG A 186 25.69 -19.44 -10.03
CA ARG A 186 27.07 -19.05 -9.79
C ARG A 186 27.63 -19.65 -8.50
N LEU A 187 26.83 -19.73 -7.44
CA LEU A 187 27.21 -20.43 -6.21
C LEU A 187 27.40 -21.94 -6.45
N GLU A 188 26.56 -22.57 -7.27
CA GLU A 188 26.72 -23.99 -7.66
C GLU A 188 28.01 -24.22 -8.46
N GLN A 189 28.33 -23.32 -9.40
CA GLN A 189 29.61 -23.37 -10.13
C GLN A 189 30.80 -23.23 -9.16
N MET A 190 30.72 -22.30 -8.22
CA MET A 190 31.77 -22.07 -7.23
C MET A 190 31.93 -23.22 -6.25
N ALA A 191 30.84 -23.91 -5.89
CA ALA A 191 30.89 -25.09 -5.02
C ALA A 191 31.64 -26.27 -5.65
N ARG A 192 31.82 -26.27 -6.98
CA ARG A 192 32.60 -27.29 -7.71
C ARG A 192 34.09 -26.93 -7.83
N LEU A 193 34.48 -25.71 -7.46
CA LEU A 193 35.87 -25.27 -7.50
C LEU A 193 36.62 -25.69 -6.22
N PRO A 194 37.93 -25.99 -6.29
CA PRO A 194 38.74 -26.29 -5.11
C PRO A 194 38.81 -25.09 -4.16
N GLU A 195 38.87 -25.36 -2.84
CA GLU A 195 38.90 -24.33 -1.79
C GLU A 195 40.09 -23.35 -1.91
N SER A 196 41.15 -23.74 -2.60
CA SER A 196 42.34 -22.93 -2.88
C SER A 196 42.15 -21.90 -4.00
N GLU A 197 40.99 -21.86 -4.68
CA GLU A 197 40.76 -20.95 -5.80
C GLU A 197 40.68 -19.48 -5.32
N PRO A 198 41.67 -18.62 -5.64
CA PRO A 198 41.78 -17.27 -5.10
C PRO A 198 40.64 -16.34 -5.56
N ARG A 199 39.96 -16.66 -6.66
CA ARG A 199 38.82 -15.90 -7.19
C ARG A 199 37.56 -16.02 -6.32
N LEU A 200 37.46 -17.06 -5.50
CA LEU A 200 36.30 -17.38 -4.67
C LEU A 200 36.10 -16.32 -3.57
N GLY A 201 37.17 -15.97 -2.86
CA GLY A 201 37.17 -14.97 -1.79
C GLY A 201 36.81 -13.56 -2.29
N GLY A 202 37.35 -13.15 -3.44
CA GLY A 202 37.04 -11.83 -4.03
C GLY A 202 35.59 -11.70 -4.52
N TYR A 203 35.01 -12.78 -5.04
CA TYR A 203 33.59 -12.80 -5.42
C TYR A 203 32.67 -12.73 -4.19
N LEU A 204 32.91 -13.56 -3.17
CA LEU A 204 32.12 -13.53 -1.92
C LEU A 204 32.22 -12.17 -1.22
N ALA A 205 33.40 -11.56 -1.18
CA ALA A 205 33.59 -10.22 -0.64
C ALA A 205 32.76 -9.17 -1.39
N ARG A 206 32.68 -9.24 -2.74
CA ARG A 206 31.83 -8.34 -3.55
C ARG A 206 30.34 -8.58 -3.32
N LEU A 207 29.94 -9.83 -3.18
CA LEU A 207 28.54 -10.23 -2.96
C LEU A 207 28.03 -9.74 -1.59
N VAL A 208 28.89 -9.81 -0.56
CA VAL A 208 28.61 -9.28 0.78
C VAL A 208 28.71 -7.75 0.82
N ALA A 209 29.63 -7.13 0.05
CA ALA A 209 29.73 -5.68 -0.06
C ALA A 209 28.45 -5.02 -0.61
N PHE A 210 27.68 -5.74 -1.44
CA PHE A 210 26.39 -5.29 -1.96
C PHE A 210 25.31 -5.06 -0.90
N ALA A 211 25.44 -5.66 0.29
CA ALA A 211 24.54 -5.36 1.41
C ALA A 211 24.64 -3.89 1.87
N HIS A 212 25.70 -3.19 1.47
CA HIS A 212 25.94 -1.77 1.75
C HIS A 212 25.78 -0.85 0.53
N MET A 213 25.50 -1.39 -0.67
CA MET A 213 25.45 -0.60 -1.91
C MET A 213 24.01 -0.42 -2.39
N ARG A 214 23.52 0.83 -2.34
CA ARG A 214 22.18 1.26 -2.79
C ARG A 214 22.04 1.41 -4.32
N TYR A 215 23.00 0.91 -5.11
CA TYR A 215 23.07 1.12 -6.55
C TYR A 215 23.25 -0.22 -7.28
N ASP A 216 22.42 -0.45 -8.30
CA ASP A 216 22.46 -1.65 -9.15
C ASP A 216 23.25 -1.34 -10.44
N PRO A 217 24.41 -1.97 -10.68
CA PRO A 217 25.23 -1.81 -11.86
C PRO A 217 24.95 -2.96 -12.82
N HIS A 218 23.78 -2.98 -13.46
CA HIS A 218 23.61 -3.87 -14.61
C HIS A 218 24.42 -3.31 -15.80
N PRO A 219 25.10 -4.15 -16.58
CA PRO A 219 25.69 -3.72 -17.85
C PRO A 219 24.58 -3.46 -18.89
N GLU A 220 24.77 -2.46 -19.74
CA GLU A 220 23.94 -2.26 -20.93
C GLU A 220 24.17 -3.42 -21.92
N SER A 221 23.27 -3.61 -22.88
CA SER A 221 23.28 -4.74 -23.83
C SER A 221 24.54 -4.82 -24.71
N ASP A 222 25.38 -3.80 -24.68
CA ASP A 222 26.67 -3.70 -25.36
C ASP A 222 27.87 -4.15 -24.49
N GLY A 223 27.62 -4.59 -23.25
CA GLY A 223 28.66 -5.02 -22.31
C GLY A 223 29.36 -3.87 -21.59
N SER A 224 28.92 -2.62 -21.79
CA SER A 224 29.41 -1.47 -21.05
C SER A 224 28.72 -1.36 -19.68
N LEU A 225 29.41 -0.81 -18.68
CA LEU A 225 28.79 -0.50 -17.38
C LEU A 225 27.71 0.57 -17.60
N ALA A 226 26.46 0.29 -17.21
CA ALA A 226 25.39 1.29 -17.32
C ALA A 226 25.81 2.57 -16.62
N ARG A 227 25.70 3.69 -17.34
CA ARG A 227 25.99 5.00 -16.78
C ARG A 227 25.04 5.22 -15.59
N PRO A 228 25.53 5.75 -14.46
CA PRO A 228 24.67 6.12 -13.35
C PRO A 228 23.50 6.96 -13.87
N PRO A 229 22.25 6.66 -13.45
CA PRO A 229 21.10 7.41 -13.90
C PRO A 229 21.42 8.88 -13.61
N ALA A 230 21.36 9.70 -14.66
CA ALA A 230 21.62 11.13 -14.51
C ALA A 230 20.78 11.61 -13.32
N PRO A 231 21.37 12.37 -12.37
CA PRO A 231 20.62 12.91 -11.26
C PRO A 231 19.39 13.57 -11.87
N ARG A 232 18.19 13.15 -11.44
CA ARG A 232 16.93 13.69 -11.97
C ARG A 232 17.09 15.20 -11.97
N ARG A 233 17.20 15.81 -13.16
CA ARG A 233 17.15 17.26 -13.30
C ARG A 233 15.81 17.63 -12.68
N THR A 234 15.86 18.16 -11.46
CA THR A 234 14.75 18.89 -10.88
C THR A 234 14.41 19.93 -11.91
N ALA A 235 13.29 19.74 -12.61
CA ALA A 235 12.72 20.75 -13.47
C ALA A 235 12.73 22.06 -12.68
N ASP A 236 13.42 23.04 -13.24
CA ASP A 236 13.41 24.46 -12.88
C ASP A 236 12.95 24.75 -11.46
N TRP A 237 13.92 24.67 -10.54
CA TRP A 237 13.80 25.19 -9.17
C TRP A 237 13.87 26.72 -9.16
N SER A 238 13.30 27.37 -10.16
CA SER A 238 13.12 28.81 -10.25
C SER A 238 11.65 29.13 -10.00
N GLY A 239 11.24 29.15 -8.72
CA GLY A 239 10.00 29.81 -8.33
C GLY A 239 9.14 29.13 -7.27
N SER A 240 9.43 27.90 -6.82
CA SER A 240 8.60 27.26 -5.79
C SER A 240 9.36 27.19 -4.47
N ARG A 241 8.85 27.98 -3.51
CA ARG A 241 9.11 27.99 -2.05
C ARG A 241 10.23 27.08 -1.56
N GLU A 242 11.21 27.66 -0.87
CA GLU A 242 12.20 26.93 -0.07
C GLU A 242 11.54 25.69 0.57
N PRO A 243 12.00 24.47 0.24
CA PRO A 243 11.46 23.28 0.84
C PRO A 243 11.67 23.40 2.34
N ALA A 244 10.59 23.26 3.11
CA ALA A 244 10.66 23.29 4.55
C ALA A 244 11.78 22.34 4.99
N PRO A 245 12.71 22.79 5.86
CA PRO A 245 13.84 21.98 6.27
C PRO A 245 13.31 20.64 6.77
N ILE A 246 13.95 19.54 6.32
CA ILE A 246 13.63 18.18 6.76
C ILE A 246 13.58 18.22 8.27
N ARG A 247 12.38 18.12 8.85
CA ARG A 247 12.20 18.13 10.30
C ARG A 247 13.04 16.99 10.85
N THR A 248 14.12 17.34 11.53
CA THR A 248 14.89 16.38 12.31
C THR A 248 13.90 15.69 13.23
N LYS A 249 13.81 14.36 13.15
CA LYS A 249 13.02 13.59 14.11
C LYS A 249 13.52 14.00 15.50
N ARG A 250 12.72 14.77 16.24
CA ARG A 250 12.94 15.08 17.65
C ARG A 250 12.71 13.80 18.45
N LEU A 251 13.58 12.81 18.27
CA LEU A 251 13.75 11.77 19.27
C LEU A 251 14.29 12.49 20.49
N LYS A 252 13.53 12.49 21.60
CA LYS A 252 14.06 12.92 22.88
C LYS A 252 15.36 12.16 23.12
N ILE A 253 16.42 12.88 23.48
CA ILE A 253 17.75 12.30 23.74
C ILE A 253 17.63 11.10 24.69
N GLU A 254 16.73 11.20 25.67
CA GLU A 254 16.32 10.14 26.59
C GLU A 254 15.92 8.81 25.90
N ASN A 255 15.17 8.85 24.79
CA ASN A 255 14.74 7.64 24.08
C ASN A 255 15.93 6.94 23.40
N VAL A 256 16.92 7.71 22.94
CA VAL A 256 18.15 7.15 22.35
C VAL A 256 19.00 6.49 23.43
N TYR A 257 19.11 7.13 24.61
CA TYR A 257 19.78 6.53 25.76
C TYR A 257 19.07 5.27 26.27
N GLN A 258 17.74 5.28 26.40
CA GLN A 258 16.96 4.11 26.83
C GLN A 258 17.06 2.95 25.83
N ALA A 259 17.01 3.23 24.52
CA ALA A 259 17.19 2.22 23.49
C ALA A 259 18.60 1.59 23.56
N ALA A 260 19.64 2.41 23.68
CA ALA A 260 21.01 1.94 23.83
C ALA A 260 21.22 1.12 25.11
N GLU A 261 20.62 1.53 26.23
CA GLU A 261 20.74 0.84 27.51
C GLU A 261 19.98 -0.49 27.51
N SER A 262 18.79 -0.54 26.91
CA SER A 262 18.04 -1.80 26.74
C SER A 262 18.78 -2.80 25.86
N GLN A 263 19.46 -2.32 24.80
CA GLN A 263 20.28 -3.17 23.95
C GLN A 263 21.50 -3.72 24.70
N ARG A 264 22.15 -2.91 25.55
CA ARG A 264 23.27 -3.37 26.40
C ARG A 264 22.84 -4.44 27.39
N ARG A 265 21.71 -4.24 28.07
CA ARG A 265 21.16 -5.23 29.02
C ARG A 265 20.87 -6.56 28.32
N ARG A 266 20.18 -6.53 27.17
CA ARG A 266 19.91 -7.73 26.37
C ARG A 266 21.19 -8.46 25.97
N LEU A 267 22.21 -7.72 25.53
CA LEU A 267 23.50 -8.30 25.15
C LEU A 267 24.21 -8.95 26.36
N ARG A 268 24.18 -8.28 27.52
CA ARG A 268 24.74 -8.79 28.78
C ARG A 268 24.04 -10.07 29.23
N ASP A 269 22.71 -10.05 29.23
CA ASP A 269 21.88 -11.18 29.67
C ASP A 269 22.06 -12.39 28.76
N PHE A 270 22.09 -12.19 27.43
CA PHE A 270 22.34 -13.27 26.47
C PHE A 270 23.72 -13.91 26.67
N VAL A 271 24.77 -13.10 26.84
CA VAL A 271 26.13 -13.63 27.06
C VAL A 271 26.21 -14.37 28.40
N ARG A 272 25.62 -13.83 29.47
CA ARG A 272 25.68 -14.44 30.81
C ARG A 272 24.84 -15.70 30.92
N MET A 273 23.61 -15.67 30.42
CA MET A 273 22.64 -16.75 30.61
C MET A 273 22.77 -17.84 29.55
N THR A 274 23.03 -17.47 28.30
CA THR A 274 23.04 -18.41 27.17
C THR A 274 24.46 -18.86 26.82
N LEU A 275 25.41 -17.93 26.68
CA LEU A 275 26.78 -18.31 26.29
C LEU A 275 27.63 -18.82 27.46
N LEU A 276 27.46 -18.25 28.66
CA LEU A 276 28.26 -18.63 29.83
C LEU A 276 27.51 -19.50 30.83
N ALA A 277 26.21 -19.74 30.64
CA ALA A 277 25.36 -20.51 31.55
C ALA A 277 25.52 -20.10 33.04
N GLY A 278 25.70 -18.81 33.31
CA GLY A 278 25.90 -18.25 34.64
C GLY A 278 27.35 -18.20 35.15
N ARG A 279 28.33 -18.73 34.40
CA ARG A 279 29.76 -18.68 34.76
C ARG A 279 30.35 -17.29 34.51
N SER A 280 31.42 -16.95 35.25
CA SER A 280 32.16 -15.69 35.11
C SER A 280 33.12 -15.68 33.91
N SER A 281 33.50 -16.85 33.41
CA SER A 281 34.33 -17.00 32.21
C SER A 281 34.02 -18.31 31.50
N GLY A 282 34.21 -18.33 30.18
CA GLY A 282 34.01 -19.52 29.36
C GLY A 282 34.57 -19.34 27.95
N ARG A 283 34.84 -20.46 27.28
CA ARG A 283 35.29 -20.46 25.90
C ARG A 283 34.11 -20.72 24.96
N LEU A 284 34.13 -20.10 23.77
CA LEU A 284 33.04 -20.23 22.81
C LEU A 284 32.93 -21.63 22.17
N ASP A 285 34.01 -22.41 22.15
CA ASP A 285 34.02 -23.81 21.68
C ASP A 285 33.27 -24.77 22.59
N GLU A 286 33.10 -24.42 23.87
CA GLU A 286 32.38 -25.21 24.86
C GLU A 286 30.86 -24.92 24.85
N VAL A 287 30.42 -23.91 24.09
CA VAL A 287 29.02 -23.47 24.07
C VAL A 287 28.23 -24.22 23.01
N SER A 288 27.30 -25.07 23.46
CA SER A 288 26.33 -25.71 22.59
C SER A 288 25.06 -24.87 22.51
N LEU A 289 24.94 -24.07 21.44
CA LEU A 289 23.72 -23.30 21.15
C LEU A 289 22.63 -24.28 20.70
N LYS A 290 21.45 -24.22 21.34
CA LYS A 290 20.29 -25.00 20.87
C LYS A 290 19.77 -24.39 19.57
N ALA A 291 19.25 -25.22 18.67
CA ALA A 291 18.76 -24.78 17.35
C ALA A 291 17.63 -23.73 17.43
N ASP A 292 16.94 -23.65 18.57
CA ASP A 292 15.84 -22.72 18.84
C ASP A 292 16.32 -21.39 19.50
N GLU A 293 17.62 -21.26 19.79
CA GLU A 293 18.18 -20.04 20.38
C GLU A 293 18.46 -18.98 19.32
N ASN A 294 17.97 -17.77 19.60
CA ASN A 294 17.70 -16.69 18.66
C ASN A 294 18.96 -16.25 17.86
N PRO A 295 19.08 -16.57 16.56
CA PRO A 295 20.32 -16.34 15.78
C PRO A 295 20.67 -14.85 15.62
N LEU A 296 19.70 -13.95 15.82
CA LEU A 296 19.88 -12.50 15.79
C LEU A 296 20.67 -11.98 17.00
N GLU A 297 20.54 -12.61 18.15
CA GLU A 297 21.24 -12.21 19.38
C GLU A 297 22.72 -12.58 19.30
N TRP A 298 23.01 -13.74 18.72
CA TRP A 298 24.39 -14.13 18.42
C TRP A 298 25.06 -13.20 17.39
N LEU A 299 24.34 -12.81 16.32
CA LEU A 299 24.84 -11.83 15.35
C LEU A 299 25.14 -10.48 16.02
N SER A 300 24.38 -10.11 17.06
CA SER A 300 24.61 -8.90 17.85
C SER A 300 25.91 -8.99 18.65
N VAL A 301 26.24 -10.15 19.23
CA VAL A 301 27.54 -10.40 19.89
C VAL A 301 28.69 -10.31 18.88
N ALA A 302 28.55 -10.96 17.72
CA ALA A 302 29.57 -10.92 16.66
C ALA A 302 29.79 -9.48 16.15
N LYS A 303 28.71 -8.73 15.90
CA LYS A 303 28.77 -7.31 15.52
C LYS A 303 29.47 -6.46 16.58
N ALA A 304 29.11 -6.64 17.85
CA ALA A 304 29.72 -5.92 18.97
C ALA A 304 31.23 -6.21 19.08
N ARG A 305 31.69 -7.42 18.72
CA ARG A 305 33.11 -7.79 18.74
C ARG A 305 33.90 -7.34 17.52
N TYR A 306 33.42 -7.62 16.32
CA TYR A 306 34.18 -7.46 15.07
C TYR A 306 33.94 -6.10 14.41
N LEU A 307 32.71 -5.59 14.42
CA LEU A 307 32.38 -4.32 13.76
C LEU A 307 32.57 -3.12 14.70
N ALA A 308 32.24 -3.29 15.99
CA ALA A 308 32.44 -2.24 17.00
C ALA A 308 33.81 -2.31 17.72
N GLY A 309 34.68 -3.24 17.33
CA GLY A 309 36.01 -3.45 17.92
C GLY A 309 35.96 -3.85 19.41
N GLY A 310 34.91 -4.53 19.84
CA GLY A 310 34.71 -4.94 21.23
C GLY A 310 34.35 -3.81 22.20
N ARG A 311 34.13 -2.58 21.72
CA ARG A 311 33.74 -1.44 22.58
C ARG A 311 32.35 -1.62 23.19
N GLU A 312 31.42 -2.19 22.44
CA GLU A 312 30.06 -2.45 22.91
C GLU A 312 30.02 -3.60 23.93
N LEU A 313 30.85 -4.63 23.77
CA LEU A 313 31.00 -5.70 24.76
C LEU A 313 31.61 -5.17 26.07
N ARG A 314 32.65 -4.33 25.98
CA ARG A 314 33.25 -3.68 27.16
C ARG A 314 32.25 -2.80 27.92
N ARG A 315 31.44 -2.01 27.21
CA ARG A 315 30.35 -1.22 27.82
C ARG A 315 29.24 -2.09 28.43
N ALA A 316 29.12 -3.34 27.99
CA ALA A 316 28.23 -4.31 28.59
C ALA A 316 28.88 -5.10 29.75
N GLY A 317 30.13 -4.80 30.12
CA GLY A 317 30.87 -5.49 31.20
C GLY A 317 31.48 -6.83 30.78
N ILE A 318 31.81 -6.99 29.50
CA ILE A 318 32.28 -8.26 28.93
C ILE A 318 33.61 -8.04 28.19
N ALA A 319 34.64 -8.77 28.61
CA ALA A 319 35.92 -8.88 27.92
C ALA A 319 35.92 -10.10 26.99
N ALA A 320 36.44 -9.93 25.78
CA ALA A 320 36.51 -10.99 24.77
C ALA A 320 37.91 -11.07 24.16
N SER A 321 38.71 -12.03 24.59
CA SER A 321 40.05 -12.30 24.06
C SER A 321 39.98 -13.36 22.96
N LYS A 322 40.75 -13.18 21.90
CA LYS A 322 40.85 -14.15 20.81
C LYS A 322 41.75 -15.29 21.27
N ILE A 323 41.31 -16.52 21.08
CA ILE A 323 42.09 -17.74 21.31
C ILE A 323 42.40 -18.38 19.95
N GLU A 324 43.48 -19.15 19.85
CA GLU A 324 43.75 -19.97 18.67
C GLU A 324 42.64 -21.01 18.44
N GLY A 325 42.34 -21.26 17.16
CA GLY A 325 41.28 -22.16 16.73
C GLY A 325 40.06 -21.45 16.12
N ALA A 326 39.26 -22.21 15.38
CA ALA A 326 38.01 -21.77 14.80
C ALA A 326 36.86 -22.58 15.39
N VAL A 327 35.80 -21.91 15.80
CA VAL A 327 34.57 -22.54 16.29
C VAL A 327 33.55 -22.52 15.16
N ARG A 328 32.98 -23.69 14.89
CA ARG A 328 31.84 -23.84 13.99
C ARG A 328 30.58 -23.90 14.82
N LEU A 329 29.78 -22.85 14.76
CA LEU A 329 28.48 -22.80 15.42
C LEU A 329 27.40 -23.20 14.42
N SER A 330 26.53 -24.11 14.83
CA SER A 330 25.46 -24.64 13.99
C SER A 330 24.10 -24.40 14.61
N ALA A 331 23.19 -23.77 13.85
CA ALA A 331 21.78 -23.66 14.18
C ALA A 331 20.96 -24.35 13.07
N GLY A 332 20.45 -25.55 13.36
CA GLY A 332 19.81 -26.40 12.36
C GLY A 332 20.75 -26.70 11.18
N ARG A 333 20.35 -26.36 9.94
CA ARG A 333 21.15 -26.57 8.72
C ARG A 333 22.14 -25.45 8.39
N ARG A 334 22.29 -24.43 9.25
CA ARG A 334 23.15 -23.28 9.00
C ARG A 334 24.39 -23.34 9.88
N HIS A 335 25.56 -23.20 9.28
CA HIS A 335 26.85 -23.24 9.95
C HIS A 335 27.57 -21.90 9.78
N LEU A 336 28.18 -21.41 10.85
CA LEU A 336 29.05 -20.26 10.80
C LEU A 336 30.39 -20.59 11.46
N ALA A 337 31.48 -20.40 10.72
CA ALA A 337 32.82 -20.52 11.25
C ALA A 337 33.32 -19.15 11.73
N THR A 338 33.76 -19.08 12.98
CA THR A 338 34.37 -17.86 13.55
C THR A 338 35.63 -18.21 14.35
N PRO A 339 36.60 -17.30 14.47
CA PRO A 339 37.72 -17.49 15.40
C PRO A 339 37.21 -17.74 16.82
N ASN A 340 37.89 -18.62 17.57
CA ASN A 340 37.54 -18.92 18.95
C ASN A 340 37.83 -17.73 19.87
N HIS A 341 37.00 -17.55 20.89
CA HIS A 341 37.19 -16.49 21.88
C HIS A 341 36.95 -17.02 23.29
N ALA A 342 37.74 -16.54 24.24
CA ALA A 342 37.37 -16.57 25.65
C ALA A 342 36.56 -15.33 25.97
N LEU A 343 35.42 -15.56 26.62
CA LEU A 343 34.56 -14.52 27.17
C LEU A 343 34.75 -14.50 28.68
N GLN A 344 34.93 -13.30 29.25
CA GLN A 344 35.02 -13.08 30.69
C GLN A 344 34.10 -11.92 31.06
N ILE A 345 33.22 -12.14 32.05
CA ILE A 345 32.44 -11.08 32.66
C ILE A 345 33.37 -10.34 33.61
N THR A 346 33.60 -9.07 33.33
CA THR A 346 34.30 -8.19 34.28
C THR A 346 33.30 -7.83 35.36
N SER A 347 33.46 -8.35 36.57
CA SER A 347 32.76 -7.80 37.73
C SER A 347 33.18 -6.34 37.85
N GLU A 348 32.24 -5.41 37.67
CA GLU A 348 32.41 -4.04 38.10
C GLU A 348 32.64 -4.08 39.62
N SER A 349 33.91 -4.00 40.03
CA SER A 349 34.28 -3.31 41.25
C SER A 349 33.89 -1.85 41.06
N ASP A 350 33.06 -1.32 41.95
CA ASP A 350 32.66 0.09 42.00
C ASP A 350 33.82 1.03 41.69
N GLY A 351 33.56 1.98 40.79
CA GLY A 351 34.47 3.04 40.35
C GLY A 351 33.83 3.91 39.28
#